data_AF-A0A2N0ZY84-F1
#
_entry.id   AF-A0A2N0ZY84-F1
#
_cell.length_a   1.000
_cell.length_b   1.000
_cell.length_c   1.000
_cell.angle_alpha   90.00
_cell.angle_beta   90.00
_cell.angle_gamma   90.00
#
_symmetry.space_group_name_H-M   'P 1'
#
loop_
_entity.id
_entity.type
_entity.pdbx_description
1 polymer ?
#
loop_
_entity_poly.entity_id
_entity_poly.type
_entity_poly.pdbx_seq_one_letter_code
_entity_poly.pdbx_strand_id
1 'polypeptide(L)' 'MKKRYLLIPLLTAFVVIAIWQFNNSVYMQVDRCLDSGGSFDYQSCQCDDKNNHELIAKHRCD' A
#
# COMPACT_ATOMS: atom_id res chain seq x y z
N MET A 1 8.99 35.58 -16.38
CA MET A 1 7.89 35.26 -15.44
C MET A 1 7.13 33.96 -15.74
N LYS A 2 7.24 33.34 -16.92
CA LYS A 2 6.48 32.12 -17.30
C LYS A 2 6.92 30.79 -16.66
N LYS A 3 8.21 30.64 -16.29
CA LYS A 3 8.76 29.38 -15.73
C LYS A 3 8.20 28.99 -14.35
N ARG A 4 7.76 29.96 -13.54
CA ARG A 4 7.23 29.70 -12.18
C ARG A 4 5.85 29.01 -12.20
N TYR A 5 5.06 29.24 -13.24
CA TYR A 5 3.74 28.61 -13.40
C TYR A 5 3.81 27.13 -13.80
N LEU A 6 4.95 26.66 -14.31
CA LEU A 6 5.18 25.25 -14.66
C LEU A 6 5.68 24.42 -13.45
N LEU A 7 6.28 25.06 -12.45
CA LEU A 7 6.81 24.36 -11.27
C LEU A 7 5.70 23.92 -10.31
N ILE A 8 4.64 24.72 -10.18
CA ILE A 8 3.52 24.41 -9.29
C ILE A 8 2.81 23.10 -9.69
N PRO A 9 2.35 22.90 -10.94
CA PRO A 9 1.67 21.65 -11.31
C PRO A 9 2.60 20.43 -11.20
N LEU A 10 3.91 20.62 -11.43
CA LEU A 10 4.91 19.56 -11.31
C LEU A 10 5.14 19.16 -9.85
N LEU A 11 5.23 20.13 -8.94
CA LEU A 11 5.30 19.90 -7.50
C LEU A 11 4.04 19.23 -6.97
N THR A 12 2.85 19.67 -7.40
CA THR A 12 1.60 19.04 -6.97
C THR A 12 1.49 17.61 -7.47
N ALA A 13 1.87 17.33 -8.73
CA ALA A 13 1.88 15.97 -9.25
C ALA A 13 2.86 15.07 -8.47
N PHE A 14 4.05 15.58 -8.15
CA PHE A 14 5.03 14.87 -7.35
C PHE A 14 4.50 14.51 -5.95
N VAL A 15 3.87 15.46 -5.26
CA VAL A 15 3.27 15.24 -3.93
C VAL A 15 2.16 14.19 -4.00
N VAL A 16 1.29 14.24 -5.00
CA VAL A 16 0.21 13.26 -5.17
C VAL A 16 0.78 11.84 -5.37
N ILE A 17 1.82 11.71 -6.20
CA ILE A 17 2.49 10.41 -6.43
C ILE A 17 3.13 9.90 -5.14
N ALA A 18 3.80 10.76 -4.38
CA ALA A 18 4.43 10.39 -3.12
C ALA A 18 3.39 9.90 -2.08
N ILE A 19 2.27 10.59 -1.94
CA ILE A 19 1.16 10.19 -1.05
C ILE A 19 0.58 8.83 -1.49
N TRP A 20 0.39 8.65 -2.79
CA TRP A 20 -0.14 7.39 -3.33
C TRP A 20 0.79 6.20 -3.06
N GLN A 21 2.10 6.38 -3.20
CA GLN A 21 3.08 5.32 -2.89
C GLN A 21 3.13 4.98 -1.40
N PHE A 22 2.98 5.97 -0.51
CA PHE A 22 3.04 5.74 0.93
C PHE A 22 1.85 4.91 1.43
N ASN A 23 0.65 5.19 0.92
CA ASN A 23 -0.58 4.51 1.33
C ASN A 23 -0.73 3.07 0.77
N ASN A 24 0.09 2.68 -0.22
CA ASN A 24 0.01 1.35 -0.83
C ASN A 24 0.89 0.29 -0.15
N SER A 25 1.65 0.64 0.89
CA SER A 25 2.62 -0.28 1.52
C SER A 25 1.98 -1.53 2.12
N VAL A 26 0.75 -1.43 2.62
CA VAL A 26 0.00 -2.55 3.22
C VAL A 26 -0.57 -3.45 2.13
N TYR A 27 -1.21 -2.86 1.12
CA TYR A 27 -1.75 -3.61 -0.02
C TYR A 27 -0.66 -4.44 -0.70
N MET A 28 0.54 -3.87 -0.87
CA MET A 28 1.67 -4.62 -1.43
C MET A 28 2.13 -5.80 -0.56
N GLN A 29 1.98 -5.74 0.76
CA GLN A 29 2.35 -6.84 1.65
C GLN A 29 1.34 -7.99 1.59
N VAL A 30 0.05 -7.65 1.57
CA VAL A 30 -1.04 -8.63 1.39
C VAL A 30 -0.89 -9.33 0.05
N ASP A 31 -0.80 -8.56 -1.05
CA ASP A 31 -0.69 -9.10 -2.40
C ASP A 31 0.54 -10.00 -2.53
N ARG A 32 1.70 -9.54 -2.04
CA ARG A 32 2.93 -10.35 -2.07
C ARG A 32 2.79 -11.67 -1.32
N CYS A 33 2.13 -11.66 -0.16
CA CYS A 33 1.91 -12.86 0.63
C CYS A 33 1.06 -13.87 -0.15
N LEU A 34 -0.08 -13.41 -0.68
CA LEU A 34 -1.02 -14.26 -1.43
C LEU A 34 -0.40 -14.77 -2.74
N ASP A 35 0.34 -13.93 -3.46
CA ASP A 35 1.05 -14.31 -4.70
C ASP A 35 2.15 -15.36 -4.45
N SER A 36 2.75 -15.36 -3.24
CA SER A 36 3.75 -16.36 -2.84
C SER A 36 3.14 -17.71 -2.42
N GLY A 37 1.81 -17.79 -2.34
CA GLY A 37 1.07 -18.97 -1.87
C GLY A 37 0.94 -19.06 -0.34
N GLY A 38 1.36 -18.01 0.39
CA GLY A 38 1.11 -17.86 1.81
C GLY A 38 -0.31 -17.37 2.11
N SER A 39 -0.65 -17.31 3.40
CA SER A 39 -1.91 -16.77 3.88
C SER A 39 -1.64 -15.56 4.77
N PHE A 40 -2.26 -14.43 4.47
CA PHE A 40 -2.07 -13.21 5.24
C PHE A 40 -2.94 -13.19 6.50
N ASP A 41 -2.34 -12.98 7.67
CA ASP A 41 -3.03 -12.78 8.94
C ASP A 41 -3.34 -11.28 9.13
N TYR A 42 -4.62 -10.93 8.97
CA TYR A 42 -5.11 -9.56 9.10
C TYR A 42 -5.17 -9.05 10.55
N GLN A 43 -5.03 -9.94 11.55
CA GLN A 43 -4.99 -9.57 12.97
C GLN A 43 -3.57 -9.21 13.42
N SER A 44 -2.56 -9.98 13.00
CA SER A 44 -1.16 -9.68 13.30
C SER A 44 -0.46 -8.84 12.23
N CYS A 45 -1.09 -8.66 11.06
CA CYS A 45 -0.55 -7.97 9.90
C CYS A 45 0.73 -8.61 9.36
N GLN A 46 0.76 -9.95 9.34
CA GLN A 46 1.91 -10.74 8.92
C GLN A 46 1.51 -11.79 7.89
N CYS A 47 2.46 -12.18 7.05
CA CYS A 47 2.30 -13.33 6.17
C CYS A 47 2.63 -14.62 6.92
N ASP A 48 1.78 -15.64 6.81
CA ASP A 48 1.98 -16.97 7.36
C ASP A 48 1.92 -18.01 6.24
N ASP A 49 3.02 -18.71 6.02
CA ASP A 49 3.14 -19.76 5.00
C ASP A 49 2.67 -21.14 5.48
N LYS A 50 2.25 -21.27 6.75
CA LYS A 50 1.93 -22.56 7.38
C LYS A 50 0.45 -22.76 7.64
N ASN A 51 -0.24 -21.70 8.06
CA ASN A 51 -1.66 -21.77 8.42
C ASN A 51 -2.50 -20.86 7.53
N ASN A 52 -3.73 -21.30 7.25
CA ASN A 52 -4.71 -20.48 6.56
C ASN A 52 -5.39 -19.52 7.54
N HIS A 53 -5.59 -18.28 7.11
CA HIS A 53 -6.20 -17.20 7.88
C HIS A 53 -7.43 -16.68 7.15
N GLU A 54 -8.48 -16.38 7.92
CA GLU A 54 -9.70 -15.82 7.35
C GLU A 54 -9.53 -14.33 7.03
N LEU A 55 -10.18 -13.89 5.95
CA LEU A 55 -10.26 -12.47 5.63
C LEU A 55 -11.16 -11.76 6.66
N ILE A 56 -10.58 -10.83 7.44
CA ILE A 56 -11.33 -10.01 8.39
C ILE A 56 -11.68 -8.68 7.73
N ALA A 57 -12.89 -8.57 7.18
CA ALA A 57 -13.35 -7.38 6.43
C ALA A 57 -13.23 -6.03 7.20
N LYS A 58 -13.15 -6.08 8.53
CA LYS A 58 -13.13 -4.90 9.40
C LYS A 58 -11.73 -4.53 9.89
N HIS A 59 -10.74 -5.40 9.74
CA HIS A 59 -9.38 -5.12 10.17
C HIS A 59 -8.54 -4.71 8.97
N ARG A 60 -8.08 -3.47 9.00
CA ARG A 60 -7.12 -2.95 8.05
C ARG A 60 -5.82 -2.77 8.80
N CYS A 61 -4.75 -3.33 8.24
CA CYS A 61 -3.41 -3.04 8.69
C CYS A 61 -3.13 -1.61 8.24
N ASP A 62 -3.29 -0.64 9.14
CA ASP A 62 -3.12 0.79 8.87
C ASP A 62 -1.90 1.33 9.62
#